data_AF-A0A087LMM8-F1
#
_entry.id   AF-A0A087LMM8-F1
#
_cell.length_a   1.000
_cell.length_b   1.000
_cell.length_c   1.000
_cell.angle_alpha   90.00
_cell.angle_beta   90.00
_cell.angle_gamma   90.00
#
_symmetry.space_group_name_H-M   'P 1'
#
loop_
_entity.id
_entity.type
_entity.pdbx_description
1 polymer ?
#
loop_
_entity_poly.entity_id
_entity_poly.type
_entity_poly.pdbx_seq_one_letter_code
_entity_poly.pdbx_strand_id
1 'polypeptide(L)'
;MRAFFSYGVAFLIILAAGAWLSTGTLIQGGQGPGNGERHIVELVDGGKEGPVKTALETSGVLSEPEHHTDVDPALTIAQRQEKTQGETAPARSVRIQTFTAKDMPIEVPLRGQTKAKATVTAAAETTGIVASVVVSKGQAVKTGDLLCTLDQGTRQAAVAQAEASFAQAQ
;
A
#
# COMPACT_ATOMS: atom_id res chain seq x y z
N MET A 1 4.22 -47.57 -72.47
CA MET A 1 4.81 -46.22 -72.28
C MET A 1 4.21 -45.50 -71.07
N ARG A 2 4.17 -46.11 -69.88
CA ARG A 2 3.65 -45.48 -68.64
C ARG A 2 4.71 -45.28 -67.56
N ALA A 3 5.83 -46.01 -67.63
CA ALA A 3 6.94 -45.86 -66.70
C ALA A 3 7.66 -44.50 -66.85
N PHE A 4 7.90 -44.03 -68.09
CA PHE A 4 8.61 -42.77 -68.33
C PHE A 4 7.90 -41.54 -67.76
N PHE A 5 6.56 -41.48 -67.80
CA PHE A 5 5.80 -40.38 -67.19
C PHE A 5 5.84 -40.40 -65.66
N SER A 6 5.80 -41.59 -65.04
CA SER A 6 5.86 -41.72 -63.57
C SER A 6 7.23 -41.37 -63.00
N TYR A 7 8.31 -41.74 -63.68
CA TYR A 7 9.67 -41.37 -63.27
C TYR A 7 9.95 -39.88 -63.49
N GLY A 8 9.39 -39.28 -64.55
CA GLY A 8 9.50 -37.84 -64.78
C GLY A 8 8.83 -37.01 -63.68
N VAL A 9 7.62 -37.41 -63.26
CA VAL A 9 6.92 -36.74 -62.14
C VAL A 9 7.62 -36.98 -60.81
N ALA A 10 8.11 -38.19 -60.55
CA ALA A 10 8.89 -38.48 -59.34
C ALA A 10 10.17 -37.63 -59.25
N PHE A 11 10.88 -37.44 -60.37
CA PHE A 11 12.06 -36.59 -60.42
C PHE A 11 11.73 -35.11 -60.13
N LEU A 12 10.62 -34.59 -60.66
CA LEU A 12 10.17 -33.23 -60.36
C LEU A 12 9.79 -33.04 -58.88
N ILE A 13 9.16 -34.03 -58.25
CA ILE A 13 8.82 -33.96 -56.82
C ILE A 13 10.09 -33.96 -55.96
N ILE A 14 11.09 -34.78 -56.30
CA ILE A 14 12.36 -34.80 -55.57
C ILE A 14 13.09 -33.46 -55.71
N LEU A 15 13.12 -32.86 -56.90
CA LEU A 15 13.71 -31.53 -57.09
C LEU A 15 12.97 -30.45 -56.31
N ALA A 16 11.63 -30.48 -56.29
CA ALA A 16 10.82 -29.54 -55.53
C ALA A 16 11.04 -29.70 -54.01
N ALA A 17 11.09 -30.95 -53.51
CA ALA A 17 11.37 -31.23 -52.10
C ALA A 17 12.80 -30.84 -51.70
N GLY A 18 13.78 -31.07 -52.58
CA GLY A 18 15.17 -30.67 -52.37
C GLY A 18 15.33 -29.15 -52.32
N ALA A 19 14.66 -28.41 -53.21
CA ALA A 19 14.65 -26.95 -53.20
C ALA A 19 13.91 -26.37 -51.99
N TRP A 20 12.87 -27.05 -51.51
CA TRP A 20 12.16 -26.64 -50.30
C TRP A 20 12.98 -26.91 -49.03
N LEU A 21 13.68 -28.04 -48.96
CA LEU A 21 14.58 -28.34 -47.84
C LEU A 21 15.83 -27.45 -47.83
N SER A 22 16.33 -27.01 -48.98
CA SER A 22 17.53 -26.15 -49.04
C SER A 22 17.30 -24.73 -48.50
N THR A 23 16.06 -24.27 -48.42
CA THR A 23 15.70 -22.96 -47.84
C THR A 23 15.49 -23.00 -46.32
N GLY A 24 15.62 -24.17 -45.68
CA GLY A 24 15.50 -24.32 -44.23
C GLY A 24 16.72 -23.86 -43.44
N THR A 25 16.48 -23.45 -42.18
CA THR A 25 17.51 -23.17 -41.17
C THR A 25 17.78 -24.42 -40.33
N LEU A 26 19.04 -24.83 -40.21
CA LEU A 26 19.45 -25.92 -39.32
C LEU A 26 19.86 -25.35 -37.97
N ILE A 27 19.20 -25.82 -36.90
CA ILE A 27 19.50 -25.41 -35.52
C ILE A 27 20.38 -26.50 -34.88
N GLN A 28 21.65 -26.19 -34.64
CA GLN A 28 22.61 -27.10 -34.00
C GLN A 28 22.88 -26.65 -32.56
N GLY A 29 22.41 -27.43 -31.59
CA GLY A 29 22.66 -27.18 -30.16
C GLY A 29 24.13 -27.35 -29.77
N GLY A 30 24.60 -26.55 -28.80
CA GLY A 30 25.94 -26.68 -28.21
C GLY A 30 27.02 -25.72 -28.72
N GLN A 31 26.73 -24.85 -29.69
CA GLN A 31 27.70 -23.91 -30.28
C GLN A 31 27.77 -22.52 -29.59
N GLY A 32 27.13 -22.36 -28.43
CA GLY A 32 27.05 -21.08 -27.73
C GLY A 32 25.99 -20.12 -28.30
N PRO A 33 25.64 -19.04 -27.56
CA PRO A 33 24.56 -18.13 -27.95
C PRO A 33 24.89 -17.37 -29.25
N GLY A 34 23.95 -17.34 -30.20
CA GLY A 34 24.07 -16.63 -31.48
C GLY A 34 24.74 -17.41 -32.62
N ASN A 35 25.38 -18.55 -32.35
CA ASN A 35 26.10 -19.35 -33.37
C ASN A 35 25.40 -20.68 -33.72
N GLY A 36 24.19 -20.91 -33.19
CA GLY A 36 23.44 -22.17 -33.33
C GLY A 36 22.55 -22.26 -34.56
N GLU A 37 22.33 -21.16 -35.28
CA GLU A 37 21.48 -21.10 -36.47
C GLU A 37 22.38 -20.98 -37.71
N ARG A 38 22.40 -22.00 -38.56
CA ARG A 38 23.11 -21.96 -39.84
C ARG A 38 22.16 -22.32 -40.97
N HIS A 39 22.22 -21.57 -42.06
CA HIS A 39 21.44 -21.92 -43.25
C HIS A 39 22.03 -23.18 -43.89
N ILE A 40 21.17 -24.11 -44.34
CA ILE A 40 21.61 -25.40 -44.90
C ILE A 40 22.56 -25.20 -46.10
N VAL A 41 22.39 -24.11 -46.84
CA VAL A 41 23.27 -23.71 -47.96
C VAL A 41 24.72 -23.45 -47.51
N GLU A 42 24.94 -22.90 -46.32
CA GLU A 42 26.30 -22.64 -45.79
C GLU A 42 27.05 -23.92 -45.43
N LEU A 43 26.32 -25.00 -45.13
CA LEU A 43 26.90 -26.29 -44.75
C LEU A 43 27.33 -27.13 -45.98
N VAL A 44 26.61 -26.99 -47.10
CA VAL A 44 26.93 -27.67 -48.37
C VAL A 44 28.13 -27.04 -49.07
N ASP A 45 28.31 -25.72 -48.94
CA ASP A 45 29.35 -24.96 -49.66
C ASP A 45 30.66 -24.77 -48.85
N GLY A 46 30.78 -25.43 -47.69
CA GLY A 46 32.05 -25.54 -46.96
C GLY A 46 32.55 -24.27 -46.26
N GLY A 47 31.67 -23.31 -45.94
CA GLY A 47 32.02 -22.13 -45.13
C GLY A 47 31.66 -20.80 -45.76
N LYS A 48 32.00 -19.71 -45.04
CA LYS A 48 31.48 -18.34 -45.24
C LYS A 48 31.87 -17.64 -46.56
N GLU A 49 32.59 -18.31 -47.46
CA GLU A 49 33.11 -17.76 -48.73
C GLU A 49 32.97 -18.74 -49.90
N GLY A 50 31.82 -19.42 -50.01
CA GLY A 50 31.52 -20.31 -51.15
C GLY A 50 31.20 -19.53 -52.44
N PRO A 51 31.44 -20.14 -53.63
CA PRO A 51 31.22 -19.50 -54.94
C PRO A 51 29.74 -19.14 -55.18
N VAL A 52 28.81 -19.83 -54.51
CA VAL A 52 27.38 -19.57 -54.62
C VAL A 52 27.01 -18.28 -53.87
N LYS A 53 27.58 -18.05 -52.67
CA LYS A 53 27.37 -16.80 -51.91
C LYS A 53 27.84 -15.58 -52.70
N THR A 54 29.03 -15.63 -53.30
CA THR A 54 29.57 -14.50 -54.08
C THR A 54 28.69 -14.19 -55.29
N ALA A 55 28.13 -15.21 -55.95
CA ALA A 55 27.21 -15.04 -57.07
C ALA A 55 25.84 -14.48 -56.64
N LEU A 56 25.37 -14.82 -55.45
CA LEU A 56 24.12 -14.32 -54.86
C LEU A 56 24.26 -12.90 -54.28
N GLU A 57 25.44 -12.53 -53.79
CA GLU A 57 25.80 -11.16 -53.39
C GLU A 57 25.92 -10.24 -54.62
N THR A 58 26.61 -10.68 -55.68
CA THR A 58 26.73 -9.89 -56.92
C THR A 58 25.40 -9.72 -57.67
N SER A 59 24.45 -10.65 -57.49
CA SER A 59 23.10 -10.52 -58.04
C SER A 59 22.15 -9.68 -57.16
N GLY A 60 22.61 -9.19 -56.00
CA GLY A 60 21.83 -8.34 -55.10
C GLY A 60 20.63 -9.03 -54.44
N VAL A 61 20.56 -10.37 -54.50
CA VAL A 61 19.47 -11.17 -53.93
C VAL A 61 19.67 -11.38 -52.42
N LEU A 62 20.92 -11.40 -51.95
CA LEU A 62 21.25 -11.43 -50.53
C LEU A 62 21.22 -10.00 -49.97
N SER A 63 20.07 -9.63 -49.41
CA SER A 63 20.00 -8.48 -48.50
C SER A 63 20.30 -9.00 -47.10
N GLU A 64 21.53 -8.82 -46.61
CA GLU A 64 21.83 -8.99 -45.18
C GLU A 64 21.00 -7.92 -44.44
N PRO A 65 19.98 -8.27 -43.62
CA PRO A 65 19.37 -7.29 -42.75
C PRO A 65 20.40 -6.97 -41.66
N GLU A 66 21.04 -5.82 -41.76
CA GLU A 66 21.80 -5.25 -40.65
C GLU A 66 20.82 -5.03 -39.48
N HIS A 67 20.73 -6.03 -38.59
CA HIS A 67 20.06 -5.90 -37.32
C HIS A 67 20.89 -4.96 -36.43
N HIS A 68 20.75 -3.66 -36.67
CA HIS A 68 21.14 -2.64 -35.72
C HIS A 68 20.18 -2.67 -34.52
N THR A 69 20.23 -3.73 -33.71
CA THR A 69 19.76 -3.63 -32.33
C THR A 69 20.84 -2.87 -31.57
N ASP A 70 20.67 -1.55 -31.45
CA ASP A 70 21.51 -0.66 -30.60
C ASP A 70 21.48 -1.09 -29.11
N VAL A 71 20.66 -2.08 -28.77
CA VAL A 71 20.55 -2.68 -27.45
C VAL A 71 20.89 -4.16 -27.54
N ASP A 72 22.12 -4.49 -27.16
CA ASP A 72 22.56 -5.88 -26.95
C ASP A 72 21.73 -6.50 -25.79
N PRO A 73 20.87 -7.50 -26.07
CA PRO A 73 20.02 -8.13 -25.06
C PRO A 73 20.82 -9.02 -24.10
N ALA A 74 22.09 -9.32 -24.39
CA ALA A 74 22.96 -10.13 -23.56
C ALA A 74 23.64 -9.34 -22.43
N LEU A 75 23.64 -8.00 -22.49
CA LEU A 75 24.22 -7.16 -21.45
C LEU A 75 23.23 -6.94 -20.30
N THR A 76 23.71 -7.10 -19.06
CA THR A 76 22.97 -6.67 -17.88
C THR A 76 22.79 -5.14 -17.88
N ILE A 77 21.77 -4.64 -17.17
CA ILE A 77 21.51 -3.19 -17.06
C ILE A 77 22.77 -2.45 -16.56
N ALA A 78 23.52 -3.02 -15.63
CA ALA A 78 24.78 -2.46 -15.13
C ALA A 78 25.87 -2.38 -16.21
N GLN A 79 26.12 -3.48 -16.94
CA GLN A 79 27.13 -3.51 -18.00
C GLN A 79 26.78 -2.60 -19.19
N ARG A 80 25.48 -2.45 -19.50
CA ARG A 80 24.99 -1.52 -20.52
C ARG A 80 25.24 -0.07 -20.10
N GLN A 81 25.01 0.25 -18.82
CA GLN A 81 25.30 1.58 -18.26
C GLN A 81 26.81 1.86 -18.30
N GLU A 82 27.67 0.91 -17.95
CA GLU A 82 29.14 1.06 -18.02
C GLU A 82 29.66 1.28 -19.45
N LYS A 83 29.11 0.55 -20.44
CA LYS A 83 29.55 0.63 -21.84
C LYS A 83 29.11 1.92 -22.53
N THR A 84 27.93 2.45 -22.20
CA THR A 84 27.38 3.69 -22.79
C THR A 84 27.78 4.94 -21.98
N GLN A 85 27.99 4.78 -20.67
CA GLN A 85 28.28 5.86 -19.72
C GLN A 85 29.44 5.42 -18.81
N GLY A 86 30.65 5.32 -19.37
CA GLY A 86 31.85 5.11 -18.56
C GLY A 86 32.03 6.27 -17.57
N GLU A 87 32.15 5.96 -16.27
CA GLU A 87 32.53 6.74 -15.06
C GLU A 87 32.16 8.26 -14.93
N THR A 88 31.56 8.87 -15.93
CA THR A 88 31.44 10.33 -16.13
C THR A 88 30.01 10.72 -16.53
N ALA A 89 29.01 9.91 -16.18
CA ALA A 89 27.62 10.35 -16.24
C ALA A 89 27.37 11.40 -15.15
N PRO A 90 26.76 12.55 -15.47
CA PRO A 90 26.45 13.56 -14.47
C PRO A 90 25.50 12.97 -13.42
N ALA A 91 25.88 13.10 -12.15
CA ALA A 91 25.08 12.59 -11.03
C ALA A 91 23.66 13.18 -11.07
N ARG A 92 22.65 12.31 -11.06
CA ARG A 92 21.25 12.75 -11.07
C ARG A 92 20.90 13.39 -9.73
N SER A 93 20.43 14.63 -9.76
CA SER A 93 19.98 15.33 -8.57
C SER A 93 18.74 14.67 -7.98
N VAL A 94 18.81 14.23 -6.72
CA VAL A 94 17.68 13.71 -5.96
C VAL A 94 17.43 14.58 -4.73
N ARG A 95 16.16 14.71 -4.34
CA ARG A 95 15.80 15.39 -3.08
C ARG A 95 15.75 14.36 -1.97
N ILE A 96 16.57 14.55 -0.94
CA ILE A 96 16.55 13.74 0.27
C ILE A 96 16.07 14.57 1.46
N GLN A 97 15.42 13.91 2.41
CA GLN A 97 15.09 14.49 3.71
C GLN A 97 15.47 13.47 4.79
N THR A 98 16.34 13.88 5.70
CA THR A 98 16.74 13.07 6.85
C THR A 98 15.79 13.37 8.01
N PHE A 99 15.12 12.34 8.53
CA PHE A 99 14.27 12.45 9.70
C PHE A 99 15.02 11.95 10.94
N THR A 100 14.94 12.71 12.02
CA THR A 100 15.44 12.29 13.34
C THR A 100 14.24 11.92 14.20
N ALA A 101 14.33 10.81 14.94
CA ALA A 101 13.29 10.40 15.86
C ALA A 101 13.08 11.46 16.94
N LYS A 102 11.82 11.82 17.18
CA LYS A 102 11.41 12.74 18.24
C LYS A 102 10.18 12.17 18.92
N ASP A 103 10.12 12.30 20.23
CA ASP A 103 8.95 11.92 21.01
C ASP A 103 7.75 12.79 20.60
N MET A 104 6.65 12.11 20.25
CA MET A 104 5.40 12.74 19.82
C MET A 104 4.26 12.19 20.67
N PRO A 105 3.85 12.91 21.73
CA PRO A 105 2.71 12.51 22.55
C PRO A 105 1.41 12.65 21.75
N ILE A 106 0.52 11.68 21.93
CA ILE A 106 -0.81 11.69 21.30
C ILE A 106 -1.77 12.40 22.26
N GLU A 107 -2.24 13.57 21.87
CA GLU A 107 -3.29 14.28 22.58
C GLU A 107 -4.66 13.95 21.98
N VAL A 108 -5.59 13.49 22.80
CA VAL A 108 -6.96 13.18 22.38
C VAL A 108 -7.91 14.24 22.95
N PRO A 109 -8.49 15.12 22.12
CA PRO A 109 -9.45 16.10 22.60
C PRO A 109 -10.75 15.40 22.99
N LEU A 110 -11.03 15.37 24.30
CA LEU A 110 -12.28 14.84 24.84
C LEU A 110 -13.31 15.94 25.01
N ARG A 111 -14.57 15.63 24.67
CA ARG A 111 -15.72 16.51 24.93
C ARG A 111 -16.59 15.84 25.98
N GLY A 112 -17.03 16.63 26.96
CA GLY A 112 -17.91 16.19 28.03
C GLY A 112 -18.77 17.33 28.53
N GLN A 113 -19.81 16.97 29.28
CA GLN A 113 -20.65 17.93 30.00
C GLN A 113 -20.30 17.86 31.48
N THR A 114 -20.15 19.01 32.13
CA THR A 114 -19.96 19.07 33.57
C THR A 114 -21.27 18.83 34.29
N LYS A 115 -21.23 18.10 35.39
CA LYS A 115 -22.38 17.92 36.29
C LYS A 115 -22.00 18.34 37.70
N ALA A 116 -22.99 18.70 38.50
CA ALA A 116 -22.79 18.94 39.92
C ALA A 116 -22.22 17.67 40.58
N LYS A 117 -21.26 17.85 41.51
CA LYS A 117 -20.66 16.73 42.26
C LYS A 117 -21.70 16.00 43.11
N ALA A 118 -22.67 16.74 43.64
CA ALA A 118 -23.83 16.21 44.36
C ALA A 118 -25.01 17.17 44.21
N THR A 119 -26.21 16.62 44.14
CA THR A 119 -27.47 17.36 44.19
C THR A 119 -28.24 16.86 45.40
N VAL A 120 -28.53 17.75 46.35
CA VAL A 120 -29.22 17.41 47.60
C VAL A 120 -30.50 18.22 47.69
N THR A 121 -31.60 17.53 47.98
CA THR A 121 -32.90 18.15 48.23
C THR A 121 -33.06 18.35 49.73
N ALA A 122 -33.22 19.59 50.18
CA ALA A 122 -33.58 19.89 51.56
C ALA A 122 -35.11 19.76 51.72
N ALA A 123 -35.55 18.81 52.53
CA ALA A 123 -36.97 18.58 52.84
C ALA A 123 -37.19 18.70 54.36
N ALA A 124 -38.40 19.12 54.76
CA ALA A 124 -38.78 19.16 56.16
C ALA A 124 -39.05 17.74 56.66
N GLU A 125 -38.46 17.38 57.81
CA GLU A 125 -38.71 16.08 58.46
C GLU A 125 -40.05 16.05 59.21
N THR A 126 -40.56 17.21 59.62
CA THR A 126 -41.80 17.36 60.37
C THR A 126 -42.77 18.27 59.62
N THR A 127 -44.07 18.03 59.81
CA THR A 127 -45.12 18.91 59.30
C THR A 127 -45.15 20.24 60.06
N GLY A 128 -45.41 21.33 59.33
CA GLY A 128 -45.49 22.66 59.90
C GLY A 128 -45.61 23.74 58.83
N ILE A 129 -46.03 24.93 59.25
CA ILE A 129 -46.06 26.13 58.42
C ILE A 129 -44.67 26.77 58.44
N VAL A 130 -44.20 27.27 57.31
CA VAL A 130 -42.92 28.01 57.22
C VAL A 130 -43.12 29.39 57.84
N ALA A 131 -42.44 29.67 58.95
CA ALA A 131 -42.51 30.95 59.65
C ALA A 131 -41.60 32.00 58.98
N SER A 132 -40.38 31.60 58.60
CA SER A 132 -39.43 32.49 57.93
C SER A 132 -38.45 31.72 57.04
N VAL A 133 -37.93 32.40 56.02
CA VAL A 133 -36.86 31.91 55.15
C VAL A 133 -35.67 32.85 55.32
N VAL A 134 -34.52 32.31 55.74
CA VAL A 134 -33.34 33.10 56.11
C VAL A 134 -32.39 33.28 54.93
N VAL A 135 -32.44 32.36 53.96
CA VAL A 135 -31.55 32.35 52.80
C VAL A 135 -32.20 32.92 51.54
N SER A 136 -31.38 33.52 50.68
CA SER A 136 -31.81 34.03 49.38
C SER A 136 -31.49 33.06 48.24
N LYS A 137 -32.23 33.16 47.13
CA LYS A 137 -32.00 32.30 45.95
C LYS A 137 -30.60 32.55 45.39
N GLY A 138 -29.83 31.47 45.20
CA GLY A 138 -28.46 31.53 44.67
C GLY A 138 -27.36 31.80 45.72
N GLN A 139 -27.74 31.99 46.98
CA GLN A 139 -26.78 32.13 48.08
C GLN A 139 -26.01 30.82 48.32
N ALA A 140 -24.70 30.94 48.54
CA ALA A 140 -23.89 29.83 49.01
C ALA A 140 -24.18 29.52 50.48
N VAL A 141 -24.48 28.27 50.79
CA VAL A 141 -24.77 27.78 52.14
C VAL A 141 -23.83 26.62 52.50
N LYS A 142 -23.56 26.45 53.80
CA LYS A 142 -22.74 25.36 54.35
C LYS A 142 -23.62 24.37 55.09
N THR A 143 -23.06 23.19 55.35
CA THR A 143 -23.71 22.19 56.20
C THR A 143 -23.97 22.76 57.59
N GLY A 144 -25.23 22.69 58.03
CA GLY A 144 -25.69 23.22 59.32
C GLY A 144 -26.29 24.61 59.26
N ASP A 145 -26.23 25.31 58.12
CA ASP A 145 -26.85 26.63 57.98
C ASP A 145 -28.39 26.52 58.01
N LEU A 146 -29.02 27.45 58.72
CA LEU A 146 -30.48 27.53 58.81
C LEU A 146 -31.07 28.05 57.50
N LEU A 147 -31.81 27.19 56.79
CA LEU A 147 -32.47 27.56 55.53
C LEU A 147 -33.82 28.23 55.77
N CYS A 148 -34.67 27.60 56.59
CA CYS A 148 -35.97 28.10 56.99
C CYS A 148 -36.32 27.66 58.40
N THR A 149 -37.20 28.42 59.05
CA THR A 149 -37.74 28.08 60.36
C THR A 149 -39.20 27.69 60.20
N LEU A 150 -39.55 26.52 60.76
CA LEU A 150 -40.94 26.09 60.88
C LEU A 150 -41.55 26.68 62.15
N ASP A 151 -42.82 27.05 62.09
CA ASP A 151 -43.57 27.49 63.27
C ASP A 151 -43.57 26.41 64.35
N GLN A 152 -43.28 26.76 65.60
CA GLN A 152 -43.14 25.80 66.69
C GLN A 152 -44.49 25.26 67.17
N GLY A 153 -45.58 26.01 67.01
CA GLY A 153 -46.93 25.59 67.40
C GLY A 153 -47.00 25.04 68.82
N THR A 154 -47.61 23.86 68.99
CA THR A 154 -47.74 23.18 70.29
C THR A 154 -46.49 22.39 70.71
N ARG A 155 -45.47 22.27 69.86
CA ARG A 155 -44.26 21.47 70.16
C ARG A 155 -43.48 22.05 71.34
N GLN A 156 -43.36 23.37 71.41
CA GLN A 156 -42.65 24.02 72.51
C GLN A 156 -43.34 23.76 73.86
N ALA A 157 -44.68 23.75 73.87
CA ALA A 157 -45.46 23.42 75.06
C ALA A 157 -45.29 21.94 75.47
N ALA A 158 -45.28 21.02 74.50
CA ALA A 158 -45.07 19.60 74.76
C ALA A 158 -43.66 19.32 75.35
N VAL A 159 -42.63 20.00 74.85
CA VAL A 159 -41.27 19.92 75.41
C VAL A 159 -41.23 20.45 76.84
N ALA A 160 -41.81 21.62 77.09
CA ALA A 160 -41.84 22.21 78.43
C ALA A 160 -42.59 21.32 79.44
N GLN A 161 -43.70 20.70 79.03
CA GLN A 161 -44.45 19.75 79.87
C GLN A 161 -43.62 18.50 80.18
N ALA A 162 -42.88 17.98 79.20
CA ALA A 162 -42.00 16.83 79.40
C ALA A 162 -40.83 17.15 80.33
N GLU A 163 -40.21 18.32 80.18
CA GLU A 163 -39.13 18.80 81.06
C GLU A 163 -39.61 19.00 82.51
N ALA A 164 -40.79 19.59 82.70
CA ALA A 164 -41.39 19.74 84.04
C ALA A 164 -41.70 18.39 84.68
N SER A 165 -42.23 17.44 83.89
CA SER A 165 -42.52 16.08 84.37
C SER A 165 -41.25 15.33 84.75
N PHE A 166 -40.15 15.53 84.01
CA PHE A 166 -38.83 14.98 84.33
C PHE A 166 -38.28 15.59 85.63
N ALA A 167 -38.34 16.91 85.78
CA ALA A 167 -37.85 17.60 86.98
C ALA A 167 -38.63 17.23 88.25
N GLN A 168 -39.92 16.88 88.13
CA GLN A 168 -40.71 16.39 89.27
C GLN A 168 -40.34 14.95 89.69
N ALA A 169 -39.84 14.14 88.75
CA ALA A 169 -39.51 12.74 88.99
C ALA A 169 -38.05 12.53 89.47
N GLN A 170 -37.18 13.53 89.32
CA GLN A 170 -35.80 13.54 89.78
C GLN A 170 -35.69 14.06 91.21
#